data_AF-A0A8S9MNH8-F1
#
_entry.id   AF-A0A8S9MNH8-F1
#
_cell.length_a   1.000
_cell.length_b   1.000
_cell.length_c   1.000
_cell.angle_alpha   90.00
_cell.angle_beta   90.00
_cell.angle_gamma   90.00
#
_symmetry.space_group_name_H-M   'P 1'
#
loop_
_entity.id
_entity.type
_entity.pdbx_description
1 polymer ?
#
loop_
_entity_poly.entity_id
_entity_poly.type
_entity_poly.pdbx_seq_one_letter_code
_entity_poly.pdbx_strand_id
1 'polypeptide(L)' 'MSSSSSDEVEARLEEIFDEIVEDTYNDIVESQTNKQWRHAYIERNREAGHDCLWNDYFSEDSTFPTHLFRRRFA' A
#
# COMPACT_ATOMS: atom_id res chain seq x y z
N MET A 1 16.12 -47.46 25.09
CA MET A 1 16.35 -46.72 23.84
C MET A 1 15.10 -46.88 23.01
N SER A 2 14.23 -45.88 23.02
CA SER A 2 13.02 -45.81 22.21
C SER A 2 13.11 -44.52 21.41
N SER A 3 13.80 -44.56 20.28
CA SER A 3 13.98 -43.41 19.39
C SER A 3 13.54 -43.75 17.97
N SER A 4 13.87 -44.95 17.49
CA SER A 4 13.57 -45.39 16.12
C SER A 4 12.09 -45.38 15.71
N SER A 5 11.14 -45.49 16.65
CA SER A 5 9.71 -45.43 16.33
C SER A 5 9.15 -44.01 16.31
N SER A 6 9.79 -43.06 17.00
CA SER A 6 9.39 -41.65 16.96
C SER A 6 9.89 -40.97 15.69
N ASP A 7 11.10 -41.31 15.25
CA ASP A 7 11.73 -40.71 14.06
C ASP A 7 10.91 -40.99 12.78
N GLU A 8 10.31 -42.17 12.65
CA GLU A 8 9.43 -42.51 11.51
C GLU A 8 8.08 -41.78 11.55
N VAL A 9 7.59 -41.45 12.75
CA VAL A 9 6.34 -40.69 12.92
C VAL A 9 6.58 -39.22 12.63
N GLU A 10 7.72 -38.68 13.05
CA GLU A 10 8.12 -37.30 12.76
C GLU A 10 8.26 -37.05 11.26
N ALA A 11 8.92 -37.96 10.53
CA ALA A 11 9.04 -37.88 9.08
C ALA A 11 7.68 -37.87 8.34
N ARG A 12 6.72 -38.67 8.81
CA ARG A 12 5.36 -38.68 8.22
C ARG A 12 4.58 -37.40 8.53
N LEU A 13 4.81 -36.80 9.70
CA LEU A 13 4.18 -35.53 10.06
C LEU A 13 4.75 -34.37 9.23
N GLU A 14 6.04 -34.41 8.94
CA GLU A 14 6.71 -33.42 8.09
C GLU A 14 6.19 -33.46 6.66
N GLU A 15 5.99 -34.66 6.08
CA GLU A 15 5.39 -34.84 4.75
C GLU A 15 3.96 -34.28 4.67
N ILE A 16 3.12 -34.57 5.66
CA ILE A 16 1.74 -34.05 5.73
C ILE A 16 1.73 -32.53 5.91
N PHE A 17 2.68 -32.01 6.70
CA PHE A 17 2.79 -30.58 6.93
C PHE A 17 3.19 -29.84 5.65
N ASP A 18 4.17 -30.37 4.91
CA ASP A 18 4.61 -29.80 3.63
C ASP A 18 3.47 -29.79 2.61
N GLU A 19 2.68 -30.87 2.50
CA GLU A 19 1.51 -30.95 1.61
C GLU A 19 0.47 -29.86 1.95
N ILE A 20 0.12 -29.71 3.23
CA ILE A 20 -0.85 -28.70 3.68
C ILE A 20 -0.32 -27.28 3.44
N VAL A 21 0.97 -27.04 3.68
CA VAL A 21 1.58 -25.72 3.47
C VAL A 21 1.59 -25.36 1.98
N GLU A 22 1.91 -26.30 1.11
CA GLU A 22 1.95 -26.07 -0.34
C GLU A 22 0.55 -25.83 -0.92
N ASP A 23 -0.44 -26.63 -0.52
CA ASP A 23 -1.84 -26.45 -0.93
C ASP A 23 -2.39 -25.08 -0.49
N THR A 24 -2.17 -24.72 0.78
CA THR A 24 -2.63 -23.43 1.31
C THR A 24 -1.91 -22.24 0.66
N TYR A 25 -0.63 -22.39 0.34
CA TYR A 25 0.11 -21.37 -0.40
C TYR A 25 -0.44 -21.18 -1.81
N ASN A 26 -0.68 -22.26 -2.54
CA ASN A 26 -1.25 -22.21 -3.88
C ASN A 26 -2.65 -21.58 -3.87
N ASP A 27 -3.52 -21.94 -2.93
CA ASP A 27 -4.84 -21.33 -2.77
C ASP A 27 -4.76 -19.81 -2.54
N ILE A 28 -3.81 -19.34 -1.73
CA ILE A 28 -3.62 -17.91 -1.46
C ILE A 28 -3.07 -17.19 -2.69
N VAL A 29 -2.11 -17.80 -3.40
CA VAL A 29 -1.49 -17.20 -4.59
C VAL A 29 -2.47 -17.15 -5.76
N GLU A 30 -3.23 -18.22 -5.99
CA GLU A 30 -4.24 -18.27 -7.06
C GLU A 30 -5.45 -17.37 -6.77
N SER A 31 -5.86 -17.25 -5.50
CA SER A 31 -6.94 -16.34 -5.09
C SER A 31 -6.53 -14.86 -5.11
N GLN A 32 -5.23 -14.57 -5.01
CA GLN A 32 -4.67 -13.23 -5.25
C GLN A 32 -4.68 -12.91 -6.76
N THR A 33 -5.88 -12.73 -7.31
CA THR A 33 -6.03 -11.97 -8.55
C THR A 33 -5.46 -10.57 -8.28
N ASN A 34 -4.31 -10.27 -8.88
CA ASN A 34 -3.68 -8.96 -8.85
C ASN A 34 -4.61 -7.93 -9.52
N LYS A 35 -5.69 -7.55 -8.83
CA LYS A 35 -6.47 -6.36 -9.13
C LYS A 35 -5.61 -5.18 -8.72
N GLN A 36 -4.59 -4.92 -9.54
CA GLN A 36 -3.88 -3.65 -9.54
C GLN A 36 -4.96 -2.57 -9.60
N TRP A 37 -5.20 -1.91 -8.46
CA TRP A 37 -6.13 -0.81 -8.39
C TRP A 37 -5.51 0.32 -9.19
N ARG A 38 -5.80 0.33 -10.50
CA ARG A 38 -5.41 1.40 -11.39
C ARG A 38 -6.17 2.63 -10.94
N HIS A 39 -5.50 3.48 -10.18
CA HIS A 39 -6.02 4.80 -9.90
C HIS A 39 -6.07 5.51 -11.24
N ALA A 40 -7.28 5.83 -11.70
CA ALA A 40 -7.44 6.66 -12.88
C ALA A 40 -6.75 8.00 -12.62
N TYR A 41 -5.95 8.46 -13.58
CA TYR A 41 -5.41 9.80 -13.52
C TYR A 41 -6.57 10.80 -13.55
N ILE A 42 -6.65 11.68 -12.56
CA ILE A 42 -7.60 12.79 -12.52
C ILE A 42 -6.79 14.05 -12.73
N GLU A 43 -7.02 14.72 -13.86
CA GLU A 43 -6.47 16.04 -14.13
C GLU A 43 -7.01 17.02 -13.09
N ARG A 44 -6.10 17.66 -12.34
CA ARG A 44 -6.46 18.60 -11.26
C ARG A 44 -6.19 20.05 -11.64
N ASN A 45 -5.77 20.30 -12.88
CA ASN A 45 -5.44 21.63 -13.38
C ASN A 45 -4.51 22.37 -12.41
N ARG A 46 -3.41 21.71 -12.05
CA ARG A 46 -2.49 22.17 -10.99
C ARG A 46 -1.89 23.53 -11.30
N GLU A 47 -1.65 23.82 -12.57
CA GLU A 47 -1.12 25.10 -13.05
C GLU A 47 -2.11 26.24 -12.79
N ALA A 48 -3.37 26.11 -13.23
CA ALA A 48 -4.38 27.13 -12.95
C ALA A 48 -4.64 27.30 -11.45
N GLY A 49 -4.62 26.19 -10.68
CA GLY A 49 -4.70 26.26 -9.22
C GLY A 49 -3.54 27.04 -8.59
N HIS A 50 -2.33 26.94 -9.15
CA HIS A 50 -1.19 27.73 -8.70
C HIS A 50 -1.35 29.21 -9.03
N ASP A 51 -1.81 29.55 -10.24
CA ASP A 51 -2.05 30.94 -10.65
C ASP A 51 -3.12 31.60 -9.78
N CYS A 52 -4.21 30.89 -9.48
CA CYS A 52 -5.25 31.38 -8.56
C CYS A 52 -4.68 31.67 -7.17
N LEU A 53 -3.86 30.76 -6.62
CA LEU A 53 -3.22 30.96 -5.32
C LEU A 53 -2.24 32.14 -5.35
N TRP A 54 -1.47 32.28 -6.42
CA TRP A 54 -0.52 33.38 -6.59
C TRP A 54 -1.22 34.73 -6.66
N ASN A 55 -2.28 34.83 -7.46
CA ASN A 55 -3.04 36.06 -7.65
C ASN A 55 -3.79 36.49 -6.38
N ASP A 56 -4.40 35.55 -5.65
CA ASP A 56 -5.04 35.85 -4.35
C ASP A 56 -3.99 36.30 -3.32
N TYR A 57 -2.83 35.64 -3.27
CA TYR A 57 -1.77 35.91 -2.31
C TYR A 57 -1.17 37.32 -2.43
N PHE A 58 -0.95 37.81 -3.66
CA PHE A 58 -0.38 39.14 -3.90
C PHE A 58 -1.43 40.23 -4.14
N SER A 59 -2.72 39.91 -4.03
CA SER A 59 -3.78 40.92 -4.10
C SER A 59 -3.82 41.78 -2.84
N GLU A 60 -4.29 43.03 -2.97
CA GLU A 60 -4.45 43.95 -1.83
C GLU A 60 -5.48 43.42 -0.82
N ASP A 61 -6.50 42.69 -1.31
CA ASP A 61 -7.61 42.12 -0.54
C ASP A 61 -7.48 40.58 -0.41
N SER A 62 -6.29 40.07 -0.10
CA SER A 62 -6.05 38.62 -0.02
C SER A 62 -7.05 37.92 0.91
N THR A 63 -7.59 36.77 0.48
CA THR A 63 -8.63 36.05 1.24
C THR A 63 -8.17 35.62 2.64
N PHE A 64 -6.86 35.37 2.82
CA PHE A 64 -6.30 34.97 4.11
C PHE A 64 -5.19 35.94 4.56
N PRO A 65 -5.15 36.30 5.86
CA PRO A 65 -4.13 37.20 6.39
C PRO A 65 -2.75 36.56 6.45
N THR A 66 -1.70 37.38 6.31
CA THR A 66 -0.29 36.97 6.15
C THR A 66 0.19 35.95 7.21
N HIS A 67 -0.28 36.06 8.45
CA HIS A 67 0.15 35.23 9.59
C HIS A 67 -0.43 33.81 9.60
N LEU A 68 -1.50 33.53 8.82
CA LEU A 68 -2.04 32.18 8.66
C LEU A 68 -1.25 31.35 7.65
N PHE A 69 -0.37 31.98 6.87
CA PHE A 69 0.47 31.29 5.91
C PHE A 69 1.76 30.77 6.56
N ARG A 70 1.79 29.47 6.87
CA ARG A 70 3.03 28.74 7.13
C ARG A 70 3.64 28.31 5.79
N ARG A 71 4.50 29.17 5.25
CA ARG A 71 5.53 28.95 4.21
C ARG A 71 5.27 27.76 3.27
N ARG A 72 4.42 27.97 2.24
CA ARG A 72 4.26 27.03 1.11
C ARG A 72 5.05 27.40 -0.14
N PHE A 73 5.75 28.53 -0.10
CA PHE A 73 6.75 28.91 -1.09
C PHE A 73 8.04 29.19 -0.34
N ALA A 74 9.05 28.33 -0.57
CA ALA A 74 10.42 28.48 -0.10
C ALA A 74 11.32 28.62 -1.32
#